data_AF-A0A7S2NTL7-F1
#
_entry.id   AF-A0A7S2NTL7-F1
#
_cell.length_a   1.000
_cell.length_b   1.000
_cell.length_c   1.000
_cell.angle_alpha   90.00
_cell.angle_beta   90.00
_cell.angle_gamma   90.00
#
_symmetry.space_group_name_H-M   'P 1'
#
loop_
_entity.id
_entity.type
_entity.pdbx_description
1 polymer ?
#
loop_
_entity_poly.entity_id
_entity_poly.type
_entity_poly.pdbx_seq_one_letter_code
_entity_poly.pdbx_strand_id
1 'polypeptide(L)'
;VTYNDHSLGVAPDRFRADDGTASMFDIISTNLDRNGKEFVSTIEARGYPFYGTQWHPEKIYEYGTRNGTNIPVQPGINHSSEAAAFSHKMASMFVEEARKSTHVYTEFERFPLAYCYHLERSEYMEQLYKIRLANETVNDELRISPICMPLKTSTVGNTGEDYLSIE
;
A
#
# COMPACT_ATOMS: atom_id res chain seq x y z
N VAL A 1 7.58 -12.66 -12.81
CA VAL A 1 7.88 -11.96 -11.55
C VAL A 1 6.82 -10.91 -11.28
N THR A 2 6.58 -9.97 -12.19
CA THR A 2 5.62 -8.88 -12.01
C THR A 2 4.19 -9.26 -12.43
N TYR A 3 3.18 -8.82 -11.67
CA TYR A 3 1.76 -8.95 -12.01
C TYR A 3 1.22 -7.63 -12.58
N ASN A 4 0.49 -7.71 -13.70
CA ASN A 4 -0.08 -6.56 -14.39
C ASN A 4 -1.60 -6.75 -14.49
N ASP A 5 -2.36 -5.85 -13.87
CA ASP A 5 -3.82 -5.80 -14.00
C ASP A 5 -4.29 -4.37 -14.27
N HIS A 6 -3.97 -3.90 -15.47
CA HIS A 6 -4.31 -2.57 -15.95
C HIS A 6 -4.80 -2.65 -17.40
N SER A 7 -5.65 -1.69 -17.79
CA SER A 7 -6.19 -1.60 -19.16
C SER A 7 -5.45 -0.57 -20.03
N LEU A 8 -4.60 0.26 -19.41
CA LEU A 8 -3.92 1.38 -20.06
C LEU A 8 -2.44 1.36 -19.69
N GLY A 9 -1.59 1.74 -20.64
CA GLY A 9 -0.16 1.94 -20.43
C GLY A 9 0.36 3.04 -21.34
N VAL A 10 1.49 3.65 -20.93
CA VAL A 10 2.14 4.71 -21.69
C VAL A 10 3.23 4.10 -22.56
N ALA A 11 3.15 4.30 -23.88
CA ALA A 11 4.21 3.87 -24.79
C ALA A 11 5.52 4.64 -24.51
N PRO A 12 6.70 4.01 -24.57
CA PRO A 12 7.97 4.69 -24.26
C PRO A 12 8.20 5.96 -25.09
N ASP A 13 7.84 5.95 -26.38
CA ASP A 13 7.99 7.12 -27.25
C ASP A 13 7.06 8.26 -26.83
N ARG A 14 5.84 7.95 -26.36
CA ARG A 14 4.93 8.97 -25.83
C ARG A 14 5.42 9.53 -24.51
N PHE A 15 6.01 8.70 -23.65
CA PHE A 15 6.64 9.14 -22.41
C PHE A 15 7.81 10.09 -22.68
N ARG A 16 8.67 9.76 -23.66
CA ARG A 16 9.81 10.62 -24.01
C ARG A 16 9.42 11.89 -24.76
N ALA A 17 8.28 11.90 -25.45
CA ALA A 17 7.79 13.05 -26.20
C ALA A 17 7.07 14.10 -25.33
N ASP A 18 6.69 13.75 -24.10
CA ASP A 18 6.10 14.69 -23.16
C ASP A 18 7.19 15.32 -22.28
N ASP A 19 7.38 16.63 -22.41
CA ASP A 19 8.47 17.34 -21.73
C ASP A 19 8.43 17.20 -20.21
N GLY A 20 7.23 17.10 -19.61
CA GLY A 20 7.08 16.96 -18.16
C GLY A 20 7.64 15.63 -17.65
N THR A 21 7.19 14.52 -18.23
CA THR A 21 7.66 13.18 -17.89
C THR A 21 9.11 12.98 -18.31
N ALA A 22 9.48 13.40 -19.52
CA ALA A 22 10.82 13.26 -20.07
C ALA A 22 11.87 14.10 -19.33
N SER A 23 11.49 15.22 -18.67
CA SER A 23 12.39 16.05 -17.86
C SER A 23 12.44 15.65 -16.38
N MET A 24 11.43 14.94 -15.87
CA MET A 24 11.38 14.53 -14.46
C MET A 24 11.81 13.08 -14.18
N PHE A 25 11.60 12.14 -15.10
CA PHE A 25 11.73 10.70 -14.81
C PHE A 25 12.63 9.96 -15.81
N ASP A 26 13.34 8.95 -15.30
CA ASP A 26 14.02 7.92 -16.08
C ASP A 26 13.12 6.68 -16.23
N ILE A 27 13.12 6.09 -17.44
CA ILE A 27 12.48 4.80 -17.68
C ILE A 27 13.46 3.70 -17.25
N ILE A 28 13.09 2.94 -16.24
CA ILE A 28 13.90 1.85 -15.68
C ILE A 28 13.57 0.51 -16.34
N SER A 29 12.31 0.29 -16.67
CA SER A 29 11.90 -0.89 -17.43
C SER A 29 10.68 -0.64 -18.28
N THR A 30 10.53 -1.47 -19.30
CA THR A 30 9.34 -1.59 -20.15
C THR A 30 8.83 -3.03 -20.12
N ASN A 31 7.57 -3.22 -20.54
CA ASN A 31 6.97 -4.52 -20.75
C ASN A 31 6.15 -4.52 -22.05
N LEU A 32 5.78 -5.71 -22.52
CA LEU A 32 4.89 -5.90 -23.66
C LEU A 32 3.49 -6.28 -23.17
N ASP A 33 2.45 -5.69 -23.77
CA ASP A 33 1.08 -6.09 -23.55
C ASP A 33 0.74 -7.41 -24.27
N ARG A 34 -0.53 -7.86 -24.15
CA ARG A 34 -1.00 -9.11 -24.77
C ARG A 34 -0.96 -9.11 -26.31
N ASN A 35 -0.88 -7.93 -26.93
CA ASN A 35 -0.76 -7.74 -28.37
C ASN A 35 0.69 -7.42 -28.79
N GLY A 36 1.66 -7.52 -27.88
CA GLY A 36 3.07 -7.24 -28.15
C GLY A 36 3.42 -5.75 -28.20
N LYS A 37 2.53 -4.85 -27.74
CA LYS A 37 2.81 -3.42 -27.70
C LYS A 37 3.58 -3.06 -26.43
N GLU A 38 4.67 -2.31 -26.60
CA GLU A 38 5.51 -1.88 -25.50
C GLU A 38 4.90 -0.75 -24.68
N PHE A 39 5.04 -0.83 -23.35
CA PHE A 39 4.67 0.21 -22.40
C PHE A 39 5.73 0.37 -21.29
N VAL A 40 5.82 1.57 -20.75
CA VAL A 40 6.67 1.89 -19.59
C VAL A 40 6.14 1.18 -18.35
N SER A 41 6.98 0.40 -17.66
CA SER A 41 6.56 -0.42 -16.54
C SER A 41 7.17 -0.04 -15.20
N THR A 42 8.34 0.60 -15.20
CA THR A 42 8.97 1.16 -13.99
C THR A 42 9.67 2.47 -14.32
N ILE A 43 9.51 3.47 -13.45
CA ILE A 43 10.17 4.77 -13.54
C ILE A 43 10.74 5.20 -12.18
N GLU A 44 11.76 6.04 -12.23
CA GLU A 44 12.28 6.76 -11.06
C GLU A 44 12.54 8.23 -11.41
N ALA A 45 12.34 9.13 -10.46
CA ALA A 45 12.53 10.56 -10.71
C ALA A 45 14.01 10.96 -10.61
N ARG A 46 14.41 11.90 -11.46
CA ARG A 46 15.71 12.56 -11.37
C ARG A 46 15.68 13.60 -10.27
N GLY A 47 16.51 13.40 -9.26
CA GLY A 47 16.71 14.36 -8.17
C GLY A 47 15.64 14.36 -7.07
N TYR A 48 14.64 13.48 -7.15
CA TYR A 48 13.61 13.30 -6.12
C TYR A 48 13.43 11.81 -5.80
N PRO A 49 13.14 11.42 -4.55
CA PRO A 49 12.88 10.03 -4.17
C PRO A 49 11.45 9.61 -4.57
N PHE A 50 11.09 9.80 -5.84
CA PHE A 50 9.81 9.38 -6.39
C PHE A 50 10.01 8.18 -7.31
N TYR A 51 9.18 7.16 -7.10
CA TYR A 51 9.25 5.88 -7.81
C TYR A 51 7.85 5.54 -8.32
N GLY A 52 7.78 4.88 -9.48
CA GLY A 52 6.51 4.43 -10.06
C GLY A 52 6.64 3.05 -10.66
N THR A 53 5.69 2.17 -10.35
CA THR A 53 5.53 0.86 -10.99
C THR A 53 4.15 0.80 -11.63
N GLN A 54 4.09 0.33 -12.88
CA GLN A 54 2.80 0.06 -13.54
C GLN A 54 2.21 -1.29 -13.11
N TRP A 55 3.08 -2.20 -12.68
CA TRP A 55 2.76 -3.50 -12.11
C TRP A 55 2.60 -3.42 -10.59
N HIS A 56 2.06 -4.49 -10.01
CA HIS A 56 1.63 -4.55 -8.61
C HIS A 56 2.56 -5.43 -7.75
N PRO A 57 3.58 -4.86 -7.07
CA PRO A 57 4.45 -5.62 -6.14
C PRO A 57 3.69 -6.20 -4.95
N GLU A 58 2.61 -5.56 -4.52
CA GLU A 58 1.85 -5.91 -3.31
C GLU A 58 1.02 -7.19 -3.46
N LYS A 59 0.75 -7.61 -4.69
CA LYS A 59 -0.19 -8.70 -4.99
C LYS A 59 0.30 -10.08 -4.53
N ILE A 60 1.56 -10.22 -4.10
CA ILE A 60 2.08 -11.50 -3.59
C ILE A 60 1.37 -11.98 -2.31
N TYR A 61 0.59 -11.12 -1.65
CA TYR A 61 -0.23 -11.44 -0.48
C TYR A 61 -1.67 -11.86 -0.83
N GLU A 62 -2.08 -11.78 -2.09
CA GLU A 62 -3.46 -12.06 -2.51
C GLU A 62 -3.62 -13.47 -3.08
N TYR A 63 -4.37 -14.33 -2.39
CA TYR A 63 -4.67 -15.72 -2.76
C TYR A 63 -6.17 -16.00 -2.93
N GLY A 64 -6.99 -14.95 -3.05
CA GLY A 64 -8.44 -15.06 -3.15
C GLY A 64 -8.91 -16.04 -4.24
N THR A 65 -9.85 -16.91 -3.88
CA THR A 65 -10.53 -17.82 -4.81
C THR A 65 -12.01 -17.48 -4.93
N ARG A 66 -12.62 -17.86 -6.06
CA ARG A 66 -14.06 -17.66 -6.29
C ARG A 66 -14.85 -18.53 -5.31
N ASN A 67 -15.96 -18.01 -4.77
CA ASN A 67 -16.77 -18.69 -3.75
C ASN A 67 -17.01 -20.17 -4.05
N GLY A 68 -16.67 -21.03 -3.08
CA GLY A 68 -16.87 -22.47 -3.17
C GLY A 68 -15.96 -23.19 -4.18
N THR A 69 -14.90 -22.54 -4.67
CA THR A 69 -13.96 -23.12 -5.64
C THR A 69 -12.50 -22.89 -5.24
N ASN A 70 -11.59 -23.64 -5.88
CA ASN A 70 -10.15 -23.41 -5.82
C ASN A 70 -9.63 -22.61 -7.03
N ILE A 71 -10.51 -21.89 -7.73
CA ILE A 71 -10.15 -21.08 -8.90
C ILE A 71 -9.73 -19.70 -8.40
N PRO A 72 -8.48 -19.26 -8.67
CA PRO A 72 -8.03 -17.92 -8.28
C PRO A 72 -8.90 -16.82 -8.90
N VAL A 73 -9.22 -15.80 -8.12
CA VAL A 73 -9.94 -14.61 -8.61
C VAL A 73 -9.06 -13.80 -9.57
N GLN A 74 -7.76 -13.72 -9.28
CA GLN A 74 -6.76 -13.03 -10.08
C GLN A 74 -5.77 -14.05 -10.69
N PRO A 75 -6.15 -14.78 -11.75
CA PRO A 75 -5.26 -15.72 -12.40
C PRO A 75 -4.08 -14.96 -13.02
N GLY A 76 -2.85 -15.31 -12.61
CA GLY A 76 -1.62 -14.70 -13.12
C GLY A 76 -0.79 -13.99 -12.06
N ILE A 77 -1.30 -13.82 -10.83
CA ILE A 77 -0.44 -13.46 -9.70
C ILE A 77 0.62 -14.55 -9.54
N ASN A 78 1.88 -14.12 -9.52
CA ASN A 78 3.01 -15.02 -9.42
C ASN A 78 3.43 -15.14 -7.95
N HIS A 79 3.15 -16.29 -7.34
CA HIS A 79 3.53 -16.60 -5.96
C HIS A 79 4.81 -17.45 -5.83
N SER A 80 5.67 -17.43 -6.86
CA SER A 80 7.00 -18.06 -6.75
C SER A 80 7.84 -17.39 -5.67
N SER A 81 8.84 -18.12 -5.15
CA SER A 81 9.85 -17.60 -4.22
C SER A 81 10.53 -16.35 -4.77
N GLU A 82 10.80 -16.32 -6.07
CA GLU A 82 11.46 -15.21 -6.74
C GLU A 82 10.57 -13.96 -6.76
N ALA A 83 9.27 -14.12 -7.03
CA ALA A 83 8.31 -13.03 -7.03
C ALA A 83 8.08 -12.46 -5.62
N ALA A 84 7.98 -13.32 -4.61
CA ALA A 84 7.88 -12.90 -3.22
C ALA A 84 9.15 -12.14 -2.76
N ALA A 85 10.34 -12.69 -3.04
CA ALA A 85 11.61 -12.04 -2.68
C ALA A 85 11.78 -10.68 -3.37
N PHE A 86 11.40 -10.58 -4.65
CA PHE A 86 11.45 -9.32 -5.38
C PHE A 86 10.51 -8.26 -4.78
N SER A 87 9.28 -8.65 -4.46
CA SER A 87 8.28 -7.75 -3.86
C SER A 87 8.72 -7.24 -2.48
N HIS A 88 9.26 -8.12 -1.64
CA HIS A 88 9.86 -7.71 -0.36
C HIS A 88 11.04 -6.76 -0.55
N LYS A 89 11.89 -6.98 -1.55
CA LYS A 89 13.02 -6.08 -1.83
C LYS A 89 12.56 -4.69 -2.26
N MET A 90 11.48 -4.59 -3.05
CA MET A 90 10.86 -3.31 -3.41
C MET A 90 10.32 -2.57 -2.17
N ALA A 91 9.59 -3.29 -1.30
CA ALA A 91 9.07 -2.72 -0.06
C ALA A 91 10.19 -2.23 0.86
N SER A 92 11.23 -3.05 1.07
CA SER A 92 12.40 -2.67 1.88
C SER A 92 13.09 -1.42 1.32
N MET A 93 13.32 -1.36 0.00
CA MET A 93 13.91 -0.17 -0.63
C MET A 93 13.08 1.08 -0.36
N PHE A 94 11.76 1.03 -0.55
CA PHE A 94 10.89 2.18 -0.31
C PHE A 94 10.87 2.60 1.18
N VAL A 95 10.90 1.63 2.10
CA VAL A 95 10.99 1.92 3.54
C VAL A 95 12.34 2.57 3.89
N GLU A 96 13.45 2.15 3.27
CA GLU A 96 14.74 2.82 3.47
C GLU A 96 14.72 4.28 3.00
N GLU A 97 14.03 4.59 1.90
CA GLU A 97 13.84 5.97 1.46
C GLU A 97 13.00 6.78 2.46
N ALA A 98 11.93 6.19 3.01
CA ALA A 98 11.10 6.83 4.02
C ALA A 98 11.87 7.16 5.31
N ARG A 99 12.82 6.30 5.73
CA ARG A 99 13.65 6.52 6.92
C ARG A 99 14.58 7.73 6.82
N LYS A 100 14.83 8.26 5.62
CA LYS A 100 15.61 9.49 5.43
C LYS A 100 14.84 10.75 5.85
N SER A 101 13.52 10.64 6.04
CA SER A 101 12.69 11.72 6.55
C SER A 101 12.80 11.85 8.07
N THR A 102 12.77 13.08 8.57
CA THR A 102 12.70 13.38 10.01
C THR A 102 11.27 13.65 10.50
N HIS A 103 10.26 13.35 9.67
CA HIS A 103 8.86 13.55 10.05
C HIS A 103 8.46 12.64 11.21
N VAL A 104 7.68 13.21 12.14
CA VAL A 104 7.08 12.48 13.25
C VAL A 104 5.57 12.62 13.15
N TYR A 105 4.86 11.50 13.24
CA TYR A 105 3.41 11.49 13.16
C TYR A 105 2.79 11.80 14.53
N THR A 106 1.91 12.80 14.60
CA THR A 106 1.28 13.27 15.85
C THR A 106 -0.24 13.31 15.81
N GLU A 107 -0.86 13.08 14.65
CA GLU A 107 -2.29 13.27 14.42
C GLU A 107 -3.11 11.99 14.69
N PHE A 108 -2.71 11.15 15.66
CA PHE A 108 -3.32 9.84 15.94
C PHE A 108 -4.83 9.91 16.26
N GLU A 109 -5.28 11.01 16.85
CA GLU A 109 -6.71 11.24 17.15
C GLU A 109 -7.52 11.54 15.89
N ARG A 110 -6.89 12.17 14.90
CA ARG A 110 -7.54 12.58 13.64
C ARG A 110 -7.43 11.52 12.56
N PHE A 111 -6.25 10.91 12.39
CA PHE A 111 -6.05 9.77 11.50
C PHE A 111 -5.39 8.61 12.28
N PRO A 112 -6.19 7.61 12.70
CA PRO A 112 -5.68 6.43 13.36
C PRO A 112 -4.70 5.63 12.47
N LEU A 113 -3.88 4.80 13.11
CA LEU A 113 -3.02 3.84 12.43
C LEU A 113 -3.85 2.79 11.68
N ALA A 114 -3.29 2.20 10.63
CA ALA A 114 -4.04 1.32 9.70
C ALA A 114 -4.77 0.18 10.42
N TYR A 115 -4.15 -0.43 11.44
CA TYR A 115 -4.73 -1.53 12.22
C TYR A 115 -5.91 -1.12 13.12
N CYS A 116 -6.25 0.17 13.16
CA CYS A 116 -7.39 0.69 13.91
C CYS A 116 -8.69 0.72 13.10
N TYR A 117 -8.60 0.60 11.77
CA TYR A 117 -9.77 0.58 10.89
C TYR A 117 -10.42 -0.79 10.84
N HIS A 118 -11.73 -0.81 10.54
CA HIS A 118 -12.48 -2.03 10.37
C HIS A 118 -11.96 -2.81 9.15
N LEU A 119 -11.75 -4.10 9.34
CA LEU A 119 -11.25 -5.02 8.33
C LEU A 119 -12.42 -5.82 7.75
N GLU A 120 -12.59 -5.75 6.44
CA GLU A 120 -13.52 -6.60 5.72
C GLU A 120 -12.82 -7.56 4.80
N ARG A 121 -13.49 -8.68 4.51
CA ARG A 121 -13.02 -9.65 3.52
C ARG A 121 -13.73 -9.43 2.21
N SER A 122 -13.01 -9.55 1.11
CA SER A 122 -13.59 -9.65 -0.23
C SER A 122 -12.93 -10.79 -1.01
N GLU A 123 -13.53 -11.18 -2.12
CA GLU A 123 -12.95 -12.22 -2.98
C GLU A 123 -11.76 -11.70 -3.81
N TYR A 124 -11.80 -10.42 -4.19
CA TYR A 124 -10.81 -9.84 -5.11
C TYR A 124 -9.60 -9.29 -4.36
N MET A 125 -9.81 -8.67 -3.20
CA MET A 125 -8.76 -8.39 -2.20
C MET A 125 -9.16 -9.09 -0.90
N GLU A 126 -8.33 -9.99 -0.39
CA GLU A 126 -8.71 -10.81 0.76
C GLU A 126 -9.06 -10.01 2.01
N GLN A 127 -8.44 -8.83 2.13
CA GLN A 127 -8.59 -7.92 3.24
C GLN A 127 -8.66 -6.48 2.74
N LEU A 128 -9.67 -5.74 3.20
CA LEU A 128 -9.90 -4.34 2.89
C LEU A 128 -10.12 -3.57 4.19
N TYR A 129 -9.42 -2.45 4.34
CA TYR A 129 -9.71 -1.51 5.42
C TYR A 129 -10.86 -0.58 5.00
N LYS A 130 -11.95 -0.60 5.75
CA LYS A 130 -13.04 0.36 5.57
C LYS A 130 -12.80 1.62 6.39
N ILE A 131 -12.75 2.74 5.68
CA ILE A 131 -12.60 4.07 6.24
C ILE A 131 -13.91 4.82 6.04
N ARG A 132 -14.47 5.35 7.13
CA ARG A 132 -15.70 6.13 7.14
C ARG A 132 -15.47 7.50 6.49
N LEU A 133 -16.45 7.97 5.72
CA LEU A 133 -16.49 9.36 5.26
C LEU A 133 -17.10 10.27 6.36
N ALA A 134 -16.60 11.50 6.48
CA ALA A 134 -16.93 12.43 7.56
C ALA A 134 -18.45 12.66 7.79
N ASN A 135 -19.28 12.43 6.77
CA ASN A 135 -20.72 12.72 6.79
C ASN A 135 -21.63 11.50 7.07
N GLU A 136 -21.11 10.29 7.21
CA GLU A 136 -21.92 9.09 7.49
C GLU A 136 -22.23 8.97 8.97
N THR A 137 -23.43 8.58 9.42
CA THR A 137 -23.71 8.33 10.85
C THR A 137 -22.90 7.14 11.38
N VAL A 138 -22.42 7.22 12.63
CA VAL A 138 -21.67 6.12 13.27
C VAL A 138 -22.61 4.93 13.50
N ASN A 139 -22.47 3.87 12.73
CA ASN A 139 -22.99 2.55 13.07
C ASN A 139 -21.93 1.79 13.89
N ASP A 140 -22.35 0.89 14.78
CA ASP A 140 -21.47 0.13 15.68
C ASP A 140 -20.45 -0.73 14.91
N GLU A 141 -20.77 -1.15 13.68
CA GLU A 141 -19.93 -2.01 12.82
C GLU A 141 -18.66 -1.33 12.29
N LEU A 142 -18.65 0.00 12.15
CA LEU A 142 -17.52 0.77 11.62
C LEU A 142 -16.79 1.58 12.71
N ARG A 143 -17.03 1.26 13.99
CA ARG A 143 -16.29 1.87 15.10
C ARG A 143 -14.83 1.45 15.06
N ILE A 144 -13.95 2.42 15.28
CA ILE A 144 -12.52 2.20 15.50
C ILE A 144 -12.35 1.23 16.67
N SER A 145 -11.42 0.28 16.51
CA SER A 145 -11.12 -0.71 17.55
C SER A 145 -10.83 -0.04 18.91
N PRO A 146 -11.38 -0.55 20.03
CA PRO A 146 -11.11 -0.02 21.37
C PRO A 146 -9.63 -0.01 21.74
N ILE A 147 -8.83 -0.91 21.16
CA ILE A 147 -7.36 -0.99 21.33
C ILE A 147 -6.67 0.31 20.87
N CYS A 148 -7.30 1.05 19.96
CA CYS A 148 -6.77 2.28 19.38
C CYS A 148 -7.39 3.56 19.95
N MET A 149 -8.29 3.47 20.92
CA MET A 149 -8.73 4.68 21.62
C MET A 149 -7.58 5.13 22.52
N PRO A 150 -7.19 6.42 22.52
CA PRO A 150 -6.23 6.91 23.49
C PRO A 150 -6.73 6.50 24.89
N LEU A 151 -5.84 5.91 25.69
CA LEU A 151 -6.14 5.62 27.09
C LEU A 151 -6.73 6.90 27.67
N LYS A 152 -8.00 6.87 28.08
CA LYS A 152 -8.58 7.99 28.80
C LYS A 152 -7.66 8.23 29.98
N THR A 153 -6.95 9.35 29.99
CA THR A 153 -6.29 9.82 31.19
C THR A 153 -7.41 10.08 32.18
N SER A 154 -7.69 9.11 33.04
CA SER A 154 -8.38 9.42 34.28
C SER A 154 -7.49 10.44 34.97
N THR A 155 -8.03 11.61 35.27
CA THR A 155 -7.46 12.45 36.31
C THR A 155 -7.53 11.65 37.61
N VAL A 156 -6.52 10.81 37.84
CA VAL A 156 -6.31 10.17 39.14
C VAL A 156 -5.87 11.30 40.07
N GLY A 157 -6.72 11.56 41.06
CA GLY A 157 -6.37 12.42 42.17
C GLY A 157 -5.04 11.96 42.76
N ASN A 158 -4.16 12.92 42.92
CA ASN A 158 -2.93 12.93 43.70
C ASN A 158 -2.87 11.86 44.81
N THR A 159 -2.26 10.70 44.54
CA THR A 159 -1.56 9.88 45.54
C THR A 159 -0.41 9.19 44.82
N GLY A 160 0.81 9.59 45.17
CA GLY A 160 2.03 9.18 44.49
C GLY A 160 2.26 7.67 44.50
N GLU A 161 2.82 7.20 43.39
CA GLU A 161 3.94 6.27 43.28
C GLU A 161 4.18 6.08 41.77
N ASP A 162 5.16 6.82 41.24
CA ASP A 162 5.58 6.75 39.83
C ASP A 162 6.47 5.54 39.61
N TYR A 163 5.90 4.44 39.10
CA TYR A 163 6.65 3.46 38.30
C TYR A 163 5.73 2.79 37.28
N LEU A 164 6.11 2.86 36.00
CA LEU A 164 5.76 1.87 34.99
C LEU A 164 6.95 1.69 34.04
N SER A 165 7.76 0.69 34.33
CA SER A 165 8.65 0.01 33.38
C SER A 165 7.82 -0.90 32.49
N ILE A 166 8.07 -0.92 31.18
CA ILE A 166 7.66 -2.04 30.31
C ILE A 166 8.77 -2.27 29.26
N GLU A 167 9.22 -3.53 29.19
CA GLU A 167 10.07 -4.13 28.15
C GLU A 167 9.38 -4.19 26.78
#